data_AF-A0A8T4MUU3-F1
#
_entry.id   AF-A0A8T4MUU3-F1
#
_cell.length_a   1.000
_cell.length_b   1.000
_cell.length_c   1.000
_cell.angle_alpha   90.00
_cell.angle_beta   90.00
_cell.angle_gamma   90.00
#
_symmetry.space_group_name_H-M   'P 1'
#
loop_
_entity.id
_entity.type
_entity.pdbx_description
1 polymer ?
#
loop_
_entity_poly.entity_id
_entity_poly.type
_entity_poly.pdbx_seq_one_letter_code
_entity_poly.pdbx_strand_id
1 'polypeptide(L)'
;MIKKMSVETENTKREIKEIIDKCVKCGLCRELCPVLKVVREEGYSPRGKVVMFENDVFEKIVYDCTLCKACEKSCPANLKLCSAFIKAREILVKQKREPHEARDIMKNIEKTGNPYGVKEETD
;
A
#
# COMPACT_ATOMS: atom_id res chain seq x y z
N MET A 1 19.74 -10.76 -14.30
CA MET A 1 18.44 -10.70 -13.59
C MET A 1 18.42 -9.62 -12.49
N ILE A 2 19.40 -9.56 -11.60
CA ILE A 2 19.46 -8.57 -10.48
C ILE A 2 19.35 -7.11 -10.96
N LYS A 3 20.09 -6.73 -12.01
CA LYS A 3 20.09 -5.36 -12.57
C LYS A 3 18.74 -4.94 -13.20
N LYS A 4 17.91 -5.89 -13.62
CA LYS A 4 16.56 -5.61 -14.16
C LYS A 4 15.58 -5.33 -13.03
N MET A 5 15.64 -6.13 -11.96
CA MET A 5 14.79 -5.99 -10.77
C MET A 5 15.04 -4.67 -10.03
N SER A 6 16.29 -4.20 -9.99
CA SER A 6 16.61 -2.87 -9.44
C SER A 6 16.02 -1.73 -10.27
N VAL A 7 16.09 -1.81 -11.60
CA VAL A 7 15.54 -0.77 -12.49
C VAL A 7 14.02 -0.67 -12.40
N GLU A 8 13.31 -1.81 -12.35
CA GLU A 8 11.86 -1.83 -12.19
C GLU A 8 11.43 -1.19 -10.86
N THR A 9 12.13 -1.51 -9.77
CA THR A 9 11.87 -0.93 -8.44
C THR A 9 12.03 0.60 -8.45
N GLU A 10 13.11 1.10 -9.06
CA GLU A 10 13.35 2.54 -9.17
C GLU A 10 12.30 3.26 -10.02
N ASN A 11 11.84 2.63 -11.10
CA ASN A 11 10.74 3.18 -11.90
C ASN A 11 9.45 3.25 -11.08
N THR A 12 9.10 2.20 -10.32
CA THR A 12 7.94 2.23 -9.42
C THR A 12 8.05 3.30 -8.34
N LYS A 13 9.26 3.50 -7.76
CA LYS A 13 9.51 4.60 -6.83
C LYS A 13 9.29 5.97 -7.47
N ARG A 14 9.72 6.16 -8.73
CA ARG A 14 9.47 7.41 -9.48
C ARG A 14 7.98 7.68 -9.68
N GLU A 15 7.21 6.68 -10.08
CA GLU A 15 5.75 6.81 -10.24
C GLU A 15 5.04 7.15 -8.93
N ILE A 16 5.48 6.56 -7.81
CA ILE A 16 4.98 6.92 -6.47
C ILE A 16 5.31 8.39 -6.19
N LYS A 17 6.55 8.81 -6.46
CA LYS A 17 7.01 10.19 -6.25
C LYS A 17 6.16 11.21 -7.02
N GLU A 18 5.87 10.94 -8.29
CA GLU A 18 5.00 11.79 -9.14
C GLU A 18 3.58 11.96 -8.59
N ILE A 19 3.08 10.98 -7.83
CA ILE A 19 1.79 11.07 -7.13
C ILE A 19 1.93 11.92 -5.87
N ILE A 20 2.91 11.63 -5.02
CA ILE A 20 3.00 12.22 -3.68
C ILE A 20 3.56 13.65 -3.68
N ASP A 21 4.38 14.04 -4.66
CA ASP A 21 4.96 15.38 -4.79
C ASP A 21 3.88 16.47 -4.96
N LYS A 22 2.66 16.09 -5.34
CA LYS A 22 1.49 16.98 -5.45
C LYS A 22 0.86 17.30 -4.08
N CYS A 23 1.29 16.64 -3.01
CA CYS A 23 0.71 16.77 -1.68
C CYS A 23 1.08 18.12 -1.05
N VAL A 24 0.08 18.99 -0.85
CA VAL A 24 0.24 20.27 -0.13
C VAL A 24 0.10 20.14 1.40
N LYS A 25 0.07 18.90 1.93
CA LYS A 25 0.04 18.57 3.37
C LYS A 25 -1.13 19.20 4.16
N CYS A 26 -2.24 19.54 3.50
CA CYS A 26 -3.41 20.21 4.11
C CYS A 26 -4.13 19.41 5.22
N GLY A 27 -3.97 18.08 5.26
CA GLY A 27 -4.49 17.24 6.34
C GLY A 27 -5.94 16.78 6.22
N LEU A 28 -6.70 17.18 5.19
CA LEU A 28 -8.11 16.78 5.03
C LEU A 28 -8.30 15.26 4.97
N CYS A 29 -7.33 14.53 4.43
CA CYS A 29 -7.36 13.07 4.38
C CYS A 29 -7.29 12.39 5.76
N ARG A 30 -6.84 13.09 6.81
CA ARG A 30 -6.72 12.56 8.18
C ARG A 30 -8.09 12.24 8.77
N GLU A 31 -9.00 13.20 8.68
CA GLU A 31 -10.36 13.12 9.26
C GLU A 31 -11.19 11.95 8.69
N LEU A 32 -10.91 11.58 7.44
CA LEU A 32 -11.64 10.53 6.73
C LEU A 32 -11.00 9.15 6.83
N CYS A 33 -9.78 9.05 7.37
CA CYS A 33 -9.07 7.79 7.41
C CYS A 33 -9.58 6.90 8.56
N PRO A 34 -10.15 5.71 8.28
CA PRO A 34 -10.63 4.81 9.33
C PRO A 34 -9.47 4.27 10.18
N VAL A 35 -8.31 4.04 9.57
CA VAL A 35 -7.11 3.55 10.27
C VAL A 35 -6.64 4.56 11.31
N LEU A 36 -6.57 5.84 10.95
CA LEU A 36 -6.16 6.89 11.88
C LEU A 36 -7.12 7.02 13.07
N LYS A 37 -8.43 6.84 12.86
CA LYS A 37 -9.43 6.88 13.94
C LYS A 37 -9.20 5.82 15.02
N VAL A 38 -8.65 4.67 14.62
CA VAL A 38 -8.35 3.55 15.52
C VAL A 38 -6.95 3.68 16.10
N VAL A 39 -5.92 3.77 15.25
CA VAL A 39 -4.51 3.75 15.66
C VAL A 39 -4.09 5.05 16.35
N ARG A 40 -4.68 6.19 15.96
CA ARG A 40 -4.44 7.53 16.54
C ARG A 40 -2.99 8.03 16.50
N GLU A 41 -2.16 7.45 15.64
CA GLU A 41 -0.80 7.90 15.37
C GLU A 41 -0.70 8.52 13.98
N GLU A 42 -0.08 9.70 13.88
CA GLU A 42 -0.05 10.48 12.64
C GLU A 42 0.63 9.73 11.49
N GLY A 43 1.63 8.89 11.78
CA GLY A 43 2.33 8.07 10.77
C GLY A 43 1.38 7.12 10.01
N TYR A 44 0.25 6.75 10.61
CA TYR A 44 -0.77 5.91 9.99
C TYR A 44 -1.83 6.71 9.23
N SER A 45 -1.86 8.04 9.35
CA SER A 45 -2.74 8.87 8.53
C SER A 45 -2.32 8.87 7.05
N PRO A 46 -3.20 9.15 6.07
CA PRO A 46 -2.81 9.15 4.67
C PRO A 46 -1.75 10.21 4.35
N ARG A 47 -1.80 11.38 5.04
CA ARG A 47 -0.75 12.41 4.94
C ARG A 47 0.55 11.96 5.59
N GLY A 48 0.49 11.35 6.78
CA GLY A 48 1.68 10.82 7.45
C GLY A 48 2.37 9.78 6.60
N LYS A 49 1.61 8.89 5.95
CA LYS A 49 2.15 7.93 4.98
C LYS A 49 2.89 8.63 3.84
N VAL A 50 2.38 9.73 3.29
CA VAL A 50 3.11 10.53 2.28
C VAL A 50 4.48 10.99 2.82
N VAL A 51 4.53 11.52 4.05
CA VAL A 51 5.80 11.92 4.68
C VAL A 51 6.72 10.71 4.90
N MET A 52 6.18 9.54 5.27
CA MET A 52 6.96 8.32 5.41
C MET A 52 7.55 7.85 4.07
N PHE A 53 6.82 8.03 2.95
CA PHE A 53 7.35 7.77 1.61
C PHE A 53 8.49 8.72 1.23
N GLU A 54 8.38 10.01 1.55
CA GLU A 54 9.47 10.99 1.32
C GLU A 54 10.79 10.58 2.01
N ASN A 55 10.69 9.80 3.10
CA ASN A 55 11.84 9.33 3.89
C ASN A 55 12.19 7.84 3.66
N ASP A 56 11.60 7.18 2.66
CA ASP A 56 11.79 5.74 2.36
C ASP A 56 11.42 4.79 3.53
N VAL A 57 10.53 5.21 4.44
CA VAL A 57 10.09 4.45 5.64
C VAL A 57 8.64 3.96 5.49
N PHE A 58 8.26 3.48 4.31
CA PHE A 58 6.86 3.11 4.02
C PHE A 58 6.51 1.67 4.34
N GLU A 59 7.48 0.77 4.48
CA GLU A 59 7.24 -0.67 4.66
C GLU A 59 6.36 -0.98 5.87
N LYS A 60 6.61 -0.29 6.99
CA LYS A 60 5.91 -0.52 8.25
C LYS A 60 4.44 -0.08 8.23
N ILE A 61 4.06 0.79 7.29
CA ILE A 61 2.76 1.47 7.32
C ILE A 61 1.89 1.19 6.10
N VAL A 62 2.47 0.70 5.00
CA VAL A 62 1.73 0.59 3.72
C VAL A 62 0.63 -0.48 3.79
N TYR A 63 0.84 -1.55 4.57
CA TYR A 63 -0.13 -2.64 4.71
C TYR A 63 -1.31 -2.29 5.63
N ASP A 64 -1.18 -1.29 6.51
CA ASP A 64 -2.30 -0.82 7.33
C ASP A 64 -3.35 -0.03 6.53
N CYS A 65 -3.01 0.44 5.33
CA CYS A 65 -4.01 1.09 4.49
C CYS A 65 -5.07 0.09 4.02
N THR A 66 -6.33 0.34 4.36
CA THR A 66 -7.46 -0.49 3.90
C THR A 66 -7.84 -0.28 2.44
N LEU A 67 -7.15 0.61 1.71
CA LEU A 67 -7.44 0.97 0.31
C LEU A 67 -8.89 1.43 0.05
N CYS A 68 -9.58 1.96 1.06
CA CYS A 68 -10.98 2.42 0.96
C CYS A 68 -11.19 3.67 0.08
N LYS A 69 -10.10 4.33 -0.37
CA LYS A 69 -10.09 5.55 -1.22
C LYS A 69 -10.75 6.80 -0.63
N ALA A 70 -11.13 6.81 0.65
CA ALA A 70 -11.73 7.99 1.29
C ALA A 70 -10.83 9.24 1.19
N CYS A 71 -9.52 9.07 1.37
CA CYS A 71 -8.54 10.13 1.25
C CYS A 71 -8.37 10.70 -0.16
N GLU A 72 -8.60 9.88 -1.20
CA GLU A 72 -8.53 10.34 -2.60
C GLU A 72 -9.75 11.17 -2.96
N LYS A 73 -10.95 10.71 -2.53
CA LYS A 73 -12.22 11.38 -2.80
C LYS A 73 -12.27 12.80 -2.27
N SER A 74 -11.63 13.06 -1.13
CA SER A 74 -11.58 14.38 -0.50
C SER A 74 -10.35 15.20 -0.88
N CYS A 75 -9.42 14.66 -1.67
CA CYS A 75 -8.15 15.33 -1.91
C CYS A 75 -8.33 16.53 -2.86
N PRO A 76 -8.06 17.78 -2.43
CA PRO A 76 -8.19 18.94 -3.31
C PRO A 76 -7.17 18.93 -4.46
N ALA A 77 -6.03 18.25 -4.28
CA ALA A 77 -5.01 18.06 -5.29
C ALA A 77 -5.19 16.76 -6.10
N ASN A 78 -6.29 16.02 -5.88
CA ASN A 78 -6.66 14.80 -6.61
C ASN A 78 -5.55 13.72 -6.63
N LEU A 79 -4.83 13.55 -5.51
CA LEU A 79 -3.80 12.52 -5.39
C LEU A 79 -4.40 11.12 -5.45
N LYS A 80 -3.75 10.24 -6.22
CA LYS A 80 -4.09 8.80 -6.29
C LYS A 80 -3.30 7.99 -5.26
N LEU A 81 -3.47 8.32 -3.98
CA LEU A 81 -2.70 7.74 -2.87
C LEU A 81 -2.83 6.21 -2.76
N CYS A 82 -4.00 5.63 -3.00
CA CYS A 82 -4.18 4.19 -2.98
C CYS A 82 -3.37 3.52 -4.10
N SER A 83 -3.28 4.13 -5.28
CA SER A 83 -2.40 3.65 -6.36
C SER A 83 -0.93 3.68 -5.95
N ALA A 84 -0.48 4.74 -5.28
CA ALA A 84 0.88 4.82 -4.73
C ALA A 84 1.13 3.71 -3.68
N PHE A 85 0.16 3.45 -2.80
CA PHE A 85 0.29 2.39 -1.78
C PHE A 85 0.30 0.99 -2.38
N ILE A 86 -0.46 0.73 -3.45
CA ILE A 86 -0.41 -0.56 -4.18
C ILE A 86 0.98 -0.75 -4.81
N LYS A 87 1.51 0.28 -5.50
CA LYS A 87 2.86 0.27 -6.08
C LYS A 87 3.94 0.03 -5.02
N ALA A 88 3.78 0.61 -3.84
CA ALA A 88 4.68 0.38 -2.72
C ALA A 88 4.63 -1.07 -2.20
N ARG A 89 3.43 -1.68 -2.13
CA ARG A 89 3.30 -3.11 -1.83
C ARG A 89 3.96 -3.98 -2.89
N GLU A 90 3.85 -3.62 -4.17
CA GLU A 90 4.52 -4.32 -5.28
C GLU A 90 6.05 -4.34 -5.09
N ILE A 91 6.65 -3.20 -4.69
CA ILE A 91 8.08 -3.13 -4.35
C ILE A 91 8.42 -4.13 -3.24
N LEU A 92 7.62 -4.20 -2.18
CA LEU A 92 7.86 -5.11 -1.06
C LEU A 92 7.74 -6.58 -1.47
N VAL A 93 6.73 -6.92 -2.29
CA VAL A 93 6.57 -8.28 -2.85
C VAL A 93 7.79 -8.67 -3.69
N LYS A 94 8.27 -7.78 -4.58
CA LYS A 94 9.48 -8.03 -5.38
C LYS A 94 10.72 -8.26 -4.51
N GLN A 95 10.76 -7.66 -3.32
CA GLN A 95 11.82 -7.82 -2.33
C GLN A 95 11.60 -8.99 -1.35
N LYS A 96 10.50 -9.75 -1.48
CA LYS A 96 10.08 -10.82 -0.54
C LYS A 96 9.80 -10.33 0.88
N ARG A 97 9.33 -9.09 1.01
CA ARG A 97 9.03 -8.38 2.27
C ARG A 97 7.54 -8.14 2.49
N GLU A 98 6.69 -8.83 1.74
CA GLU A 98 5.26 -8.88 2.00
C GLU A 98 4.92 -9.60 3.33
N PRO A 99 3.79 -9.27 3.97
CA PRO A 99 3.31 -9.99 5.15
C PRO A 99 3.16 -11.48 4.88
N HIS A 100 3.48 -12.30 5.87
CA HIS A 100 3.43 -13.76 5.71
C HIS A 100 2.01 -14.25 5.41
N GLU A 101 1.00 -13.60 5.99
CA GLU A 101 -0.42 -13.87 5.78
C GLU A 101 -0.80 -13.70 4.30
N ALA A 102 -0.31 -12.64 3.66
CA ALA A 102 -0.55 -12.40 2.24
C ALA A 102 0.10 -13.50 1.38
N ARG A 103 1.31 -13.93 1.74
CA ARG A 103 2.01 -15.04 1.06
C ARG A 103 1.24 -16.36 1.22
N ASP A 104 0.70 -16.63 2.40
CA ASP A 104 -0.02 -17.88 2.67
C ASP A 104 -1.39 -17.91 1.98
N ILE A 105 -2.10 -16.78 1.92
CA ILE A 105 -3.30 -16.63 1.09
C ILE A 105 -2.99 -16.95 -0.38
N MET A 106 -1.89 -16.43 -0.93
CA MET A 106 -1.51 -16.72 -2.33
C MET A 106 -1.22 -18.21 -2.55
N LYS A 107 -0.50 -18.87 -1.63
CA LYS A 107 -0.27 -20.33 -1.69
C LYS A 107 -1.58 -21.12 -1.61
N ASN A 108 -2.53 -20.68 -0.80
CA ASN A 108 -3.84 -21.32 -0.71
C ASN A 108 -4.57 -21.24 -2.05
N ILE A 109 -4.57 -20.08 -2.69
CA ILE A 109 -5.16 -19.88 -4.01
C ILE A 109 -4.50 -20.80 -5.04
N GLU A 110 -3.16 -20.87 -5.07
CA GLU A 110 -2.42 -21.75 -5.98
C GLU A 110 -2.73 -23.24 -5.79
N LYS A 111 -2.93 -23.68 -4.54
CA LYS A 111 -3.16 -25.10 -4.21
C LYS A 111 -4.61 -25.55 -4.30
N THR A 112 -5.55 -24.66 -3.97
CA THR A 112 -6.96 -25.02 -3.73
C THR A 112 -7.95 -24.20 -4.56
N GLY A 113 -7.47 -23.22 -5.31
CA GLY A 113 -8.33 -22.33 -6.10
C GLY A 113 -9.03 -21.24 -5.27
N ASN A 114 -8.84 -21.18 -3.95
CA ASN A 114 -9.45 -20.19 -3.07
C ASN A 114 -8.50 -19.72 -1.95
N PRO A 115 -8.72 -18.54 -1.36
CA PRO A 115 -7.83 -17.97 -0.33
C PRO A 115 -7.89 -18.71 1.02
N TYR A 116 -8.93 -19.50 1.27
CA TYR A 116 -9.15 -20.15 2.56
C TYR A 116 -8.40 -21.46 2.70
N GLY A 117 -7.90 -22.05 1.60
CA GLY A 117 -7.14 -23.29 1.63
C GLY A 117 -8.03 -24.54 1.84
N VAL A 118 -9.34 -24.38 1.70
CA VAL A 118 -10.31 -25.48 1.78
C VAL A 118 -10.52 -26.08 0.40
N LYS A 119 -10.63 -27.39 0.25
CA LYS A 119 -11.04 -27.98 -1.03
C LYS A 119 -12.58 -27.89 -1.09
N GLU A 120 -13.15 -27.50 -2.23
CA GLU A 120 -14.60 -27.55 -2.41
C GLU A 120 -15.06 -28.99 -2.13
N GLU A 121 -15.98 -29.16 -1.18
CA GLU A 121 -16.65 -30.44 -0.95
C GLU A 121 -17.48 -30.73 -2.18
N THR A 122 -17.08 -31.75 -2.95
CA THR A 122 -17.92 -32.33 -3.99
C THR A 122 -18.97 -33.19 -3.29
N ASP A 123 -20.21 -32.71 -3.25
CA ASP A 123 -21.39 -33.53 -2.98
C ASP A 123 -21.54 -34.68 -4.00
#